data_AF-A0A395R9Z3-F1
#
_entry.id   AF-A0A395R9Z3-F1
#
_cell.length_a   1.000
_cell.length_b   1.000
_cell.length_c   1.000
_cell.angle_alpha   90.00
_cell.angle_beta   90.00
_cell.angle_gamma   90.00
#
_symmetry.space_group_name_H-M   'P 1'
#
loop_
_entity.id
_entity.type
_entity.pdbx_description
1 polymer ?
#
loop_
_entity_poly.entity_id
_entity_poly.type
_entity_poly.pdbx_seq_one_letter_code
_entity_poly.pdbx_strand_id
1 'polypeptide(L)'
;MRSEWLAQYLVQQADTLNHAYRLARQGDQGEFARSFSGFLLDALDPLMLALDPWPAANKAALAETSYQAGLTLARRGWLAAEHRALTVELFTRVLPTWLAPYPADAPKLLVQLLNTLSHLPSAAQRSKLLERWQHCNPAPDATPDHLLVLGWMAGLPEFRSAAMAVLGRQPALAEHLHLGEPEQLAHPWWQGTTAGWRTAPLELGASTWLGGEFAALPVLLTSAEQTLIQAGDDCWQLHADAWGHKLLAHKPERAAPVPVQDLQQLPPGLSEHWRSIDLARQCLERPYDWVVSFHNSFRIMIIPKSGGQS
;
A
#
# COMPACT_ATOMS: atom_id res chain seq x y z
N MET A 1 2.85 -12.69 30.66
CA MET A 1 2.30 -13.53 29.58
C MET A 1 1.13 -14.30 30.17
N ARG A 2 -0.01 -14.34 29.49
CA ARG A 2 -1.28 -14.93 29.97
C ARG A 2 -1.56 -16.29 29.37
N SER A 3 -1.14 -16.53 28.13
CA SER A 3 -1.20 -17.83 27.49
C SER A 3 -0.11 -18.74 28.07
N GLU A 4 -0.51 -19.70 28.90
CA GLU A 4 0.39 -20.73 29.44
C GLU A 4 1.07 -21.52 28.32
N TRP A 5 0.29 -21.83 27.27
CA TRP A 5 0.80 -22.54 26.09
C TRP A 5 1.91 -21.75 25.38
N LEU A 6 1.73 -20.45 25.15
CA LEU A 6 2.76 -19.63 24.49
C LEU A 6 4.02 -19.53 25.37
N ALA A 7 3.86 -19.35 26.68
CA ALA A 7 4.98 -19.31 27.61
C ALA A 7 5.81 -20.61 27.55
N GLN A 8 5.15 -21.77 27.55
CA GLN A 8 5.81 -23.07 27.40
C GLN A 8 6.48 -23.22 26.03
N TYR A 9 5.80 -22.82 24.95
CA TYR A 9 6.34 -22.88 23.59
C TYR A 9 7.63 -22.06 23.46
N LEU A 10 7.65 -20.82 23.98
CA LEU A 10 8.83 -19.95 23.93
C LEU A 10 10.02 -20.52 24.72
N VAL A 11 9.77 -21.21 25.84
CA VAL A 11 10.81 -21.90 26.61
C VAL A 11 11.34 -23.12 25.85
N GLN A 12 10.46 -23.93 25.26
CA GLN A 12 10.83 -25.12 24.50
C GLN A 12 11.62 -24.77 23.22
N GLN A 13 11.31 -23.65 22.58
CA GLN A 13 11.94 -23.19 21.34
C GLN A 13 13.00 -22.09 21.57
N ALA A 14 13.46 -21.91 22.81
CA ALA A 14 14.30 -20.78 23.20
C ALA A 14 15.56 -20.65 22.33
N ASP A 15 16.25 -21.74 22.02
CA ASP A 15 17.49 -21.70 21.23
C ASP A 15 17.25 -21.17 19.82
N THR A 16 16.26 -21.73 19.11
CA THR A 16 15.88 -21.33 17.75
C THR A 16 15.38 -19.89 17.71
N LEU A 17 14.47 -19.52 18.60
CA LEU A 17 13.86 -18.19 18.62
C LEU A 17 14.87 -17.11 19.03
N ASN A 18 15.74 -17.39 20.01
CA ASN A 18 16.81 -16.46 20.40
C ASN A 18 17.86 -16.31 19.30
N HIS A 19 18.14 -17.37 18.53
CA HIS A 19 18.98 -17.26 17.35
C HIS A 19 18.38 -16.31 16.31
N ALA A 20 17.09 -16.48 15.97
CA ALA A 20 16.39 -15.59 15.05
C ALA A 20 16.34 -14.13 15.55
N TYR A 21 16.05 -13.93 16.85
CA TYR A 21 16.06 -12.60 17.47
C TYR A 21 17.44 -11.92 17.32
N ARG A 22 18.53 -12.65 17.59
CA ARG A 22 19.90 -12.12 17.45
C ARG A 22 20.22 -11.70 16.01
N LEU A 23 19.75 -12.46 15.02
CA LEU A 23 19.94 -12.12 13.60
C LEU A 23 19.10 -10.90 13.17
N ALA A 24 17.89 -10.75 13.72
CA ALA A 24 17.00 -9.67 13.37
C ALA A 24 17.33 -8.33 14.06
N ARG A 25 17.96 -8.38 15.24
CA ARG A 25 18.27 -7.18 16.04
C ARG A 25 19.30 -6.29 15.33
N GLN A 26 18.83 -5.14 14.86
CA GLN A 26 19.62 -4.12 14.17
C GLN A 26 19.25 -2.73 14.72
N GLY A 27 20.16 -1.75 14.61
CA GLY A 27 19.92 -0.38 15.10
C GLY A 27 19.97 -0.26 16.64
N ASP A 28 19.10 0.57 17.22
CA ASP A 28 18.98 0.72 18.67
C ASP A 28 18.44 -0.58 19.29
N GLN A 29 19.34 -1.29 19.97
CA GLN A 29 19.04 -2.58 20.59
C GLN A 29 18.03 -2.46 21.73
N GLY A 30 18.03 -1.34 22.46
CA GLY A 30 17.15 -1.12 23.61
C GLY A 30 15.72 -0.82 23.18
N GLU A 31 15.54 0.01 22.14
CA GLU A 31 14.23 0.22 21.54
C GLU A 31 13.71 -1.07 20.89
N PHE A 32 14.53 -1.74 20.06
CA PHE A 32 14.14 -3.00 19.42
C PHE A 32 13.65 -4.05 20.42
N ALA A 33 14.39 -4.23 21.52
CA ALA A 33 14.01 -5.15 22.59
C ALA A 33 12.66 -4.75 23.22
N ARG A 34 12.48 -3.48 23.57
CA ARG A 34 11.22 -2.99 24.16
C ARG A 34 10.04 -3.15 23.22
N SER A 35 10.17 -2.76 21.95
CA SER A 35 9.06 -2.87 20.98
C SER A 35 8.70 -4.33 20.73
N PHE A 36 9.69 -5.22 20.55
CA PHE A 36 9.45 -6.63 20.31
C PHE A 36 8.87 -7.35 21.54
N SER A 37 9.39 -7.09 22.74
CA SER A 37 8.82 -7.62 23.98
C SER A 37 7.38 -7.13 24.19
N GLY A 38 7.09 -5.87 23.87
CA GLY A 38 5.74 -5.32 23.88
C GLY A 38 4.81 -6.07 22.91
N PHE A 39 5.26 -6.34 21.69
CA PHE A 39 4.49 -7.16 20.73
C PHE A 39 4.19 -8.56 21.26
N LEU A 40 5.17 -9.24 21.87
CA LEU A 40 4.94 -10.57 22.43
C LEU A 40 3.83 -10.57 23.50
N LEU A 41 3.80 -9.54 24.36
CA LEU A 41 2.86 -9.45 25.48
C LEU A 41 1.50 -8.88 25.09
N ASP A 42 1.46 -7.89 24.21
CA ASP A 42 0.26 -7.11 23.93
C ASP A 42 -0.46 -7.55 22.64
N ALA A 43 0.21 -8.33 21.79
CA ALA A 43 -0.34 -8.78 20.50
C ALA A 43 -0.30 -10.31 20.38
N LEU A 44 0.88 -10.93 20.44
CA LEU A 44 1.01 -12.38 20.21
C LEU A 44 0.37 -13.22 21.33
N ASP A 45 0.61 -12.87 22.59
CA ASP A 45 0.02 -13.55 23.75
C ASP A 45 -1.53 -13.54 23.72
N PRO A 46 -2.22 -12.40 23.51
CA PRO A 46 -3.66 -12.39 23.30
C PRO A 46 -4.13 -13.22 22.09
N LEU A 47 -3.41 -13.18 20.97
CA LEU A 47 -3.76 -13.97 19.79
C LEU A 47 -3.74 -15.47 20.10
N MET A 48 -2.68 -15.94 20.76
CA MET A 48 -2.55 -17.36 21.15
C MET A 48 -3.56 -17.78 22.22
N LEU A 49 -3.99 -16.84 23.08
CA LEU A 49 -5.06 -17.07 24.04
C LEU A 49 -6.44 -17.14 23.37
N ALA A 50 -6.71 -16.28 22.40
CA ALA A 50 -7.98 -16.28 21.66
C ALA A 50 -8.15 -17.55 20.79
N LEU A 51 -7.03 -18.12 20.34
CA LEU A 51 -6.98 -19.35 19.56
C LEU A 51 -6.64 -20.58 20.42
N ASP A 52 -6.93 -20.53 21.72
CA ASP A 52 -6.61 -21.63 22.63
C ASP A 52 -7.18 -23.00 22.23
N PRO A 53 -8.42 -23.10 21.69
CA PRO A 53 -9.01 -24.38 21.27
C PRO A 53 -8.31 -25.07 20.10
N TRP A 54 -7.35 -24.42 19.44
CA TRP A 54 -6.67 -25.00 18.28
C TRP A 54 -5.76 -26.18 18.65
N PRO A 55 -5.57 -27.14 17.71
CA PRO A 55 -4.56 -28.17 17.88
C PRO A 55 -3.15 -27.59 18.08
N ALA A 56 -2.35 -28.22 18.94
CA ALA A 56 -1.03 -27.72 19.33
C ALA A 56 -0.07 -27.51 18.12
N ALA A 57 -0.14 -28.36 17.10
CA ALA A 57 0.67 -28.22 15.89
C ALA A 57 0.34 -26.92 15.11
N ASN A 58 -0.94 -26.56 15.01
CA ASN A 58 -1.39 -25.35 14.34
C ASN A 58 -1.02 -24.10 15.14
N LYS A 59 -1.17 -24.14 16.48
CA LYS A 59 -0.70 -23.08 17.36
C LYS A 59 0.82 -22.88 17.23
N ALA A 60 1.60 -23.97 17.19
CA ALA A 60 3.05 -23.91 17.01
C ALA A 60 3.44 -23.22 15.69
N ALA A 61 2.84 -23.63 14.57
CA ALA A 61 3.12 -23.04 13.27
C ALA A 61 2.74 -21.54 13.21
N LEU A 62 1.60 -21.15 13.78
CA LEU A 62 1.18 -19.75 13.82
C LEU A 62 2.04 -18.91 14.78
N ALA A 63 2.42 -19.47 15.94
CA ALA A 63 3.28 -18.80 16.90
C ALA A 63 4.68 -18.52 16.33
N GLU A 64 5.28 -19.52 15.67
CA GLU A 64 6.57 -19.36 14.99
C GLU A 64 6.50 -18.28 13.92
N THR A 65 5.50 -18.36 13.04
CA THR A 65 5.30 -17.40 11.95
C THR A 65 5.06 -15.99 12.49
N SER A 66 4.25 -15.87 13.55
CA SER A 66 3.97 -14.58 14.19
C SER A 66 5.17 -14.01 14.91
N TYR A 67 6.05 -14.85 15.47
CA TYR A 67 7.30 -14.43 16.09
C TYR A 67 8.24 -13.84 15.03
N GLN A 68 8.44 -14.53 13.91
CA GLN A 68 9.26 -14.04 12.79
C GLN A 68 8.67 -12.78 12.15
N ALA A 69 7.35 -12.73 12.00
CA ALA A 69 6.64 -11.53 11.58
C ALA A 69 6.89 -10.38 12.56
N GLY A 70 6.75 -10.61 13.87
CA GLY A 70 7.02 -9.63 14.92
C GLY A 70 8.42 -9.03 14.85
N LEU A 71 9.44 -9.85 14.58
CA LEU A 71 10.82 -9.37 14.36
C LEU A 71 10.88 -8.44 13.14
N THR A 72 10.21 -8.80 12.05
CA THR A 72 10.16 -7.97 10.84
C THR A 72 9.40 -6.66 11.08
N LEU A 73 8.29 -6.72 11.81
CA LEU A 73 7.49 -5.56 12.20
C LEU A 73 8.29 -4.59 13.08
N ALA A 74 9.09 -5.12 14.02
CA ALA A 74 10.01 -4.33 14.83
C ALA A 74 11.04 -3.61 13.95
N ARG A 75 11.68 -4.32 13.02
CA ARG A 75 12.69 -3.74 12.10
C ARG A 75 12.11 -2.67 11.19
N ARG A 76 10.86 -2.82 10.76
CA ARG A 76 10.15 -1.84 9.93
C ARG A 76 9.55 -0.69 10.72
N GLY A 77 9.75 -0.64 12.04
CA GLY A 77 9.22 0.42 12.90
C GLY A 77 7.71 0.34 13.15
N TRP A 78 7.04 -0.75 12.80
CA TRP A 78 5.58 -0.88 12.95
C TRP A 78 5.14 -1.08 14.40
N LEU A 79 6.08 -1.40 15.28
CA LEU A 79 5.87 -1.51 16.71
C LEU A 79 6.20 -0.21 17.47
N ALA A 80 6.66 0.83 16.75
CA ALA A 80 6.86 2.15 17.32
C ALA A 80 5.51 2.83 17.65
N ALA A 81 5.55 3.85 18.51
CA ALA A 81 4.36 4.48 19.08
C ALA A 81 3.27 4.86 18.05
N GLU A 82 3.66 5.38 16.89
CA GLU A 82 2.74 5.81 15.82
C GLU A 82 1.94 4.64 15.21
N HIS A 83 2.51 3.45 15.15
CA HIS A 83 1.94 2.30 14.43
C HIS A 83 1.49 1.16 15.35
N ARG A 84 1.91 1.21 16.62
CA ARG A 84 1.68 0.14 17.59
C ARG A 84 0.19 -0.13 17.81
N ALA A 85 -0.64 0.90 17.93
CA ALA A 85 -2.07 0.73 18.18
C ALA A 85 -2.75 -0.11 17.09
N LEU A 86 -2.47 0.19 15.82
CA LEU A 86 -3.01 -0.56 14.68
C LEU A 86 -2.49 -2.00 14.64
N THR A 87 -1.20 -2.20 14.94
CA THR A 87 -0.63 -3.55 14.97
C THR A 87 -1.23 -4.39 16.10
N VAL A 88 -1.44 -3.81 17.27
CA VAL A 88 -2.11 -4.49 18.40
C VAL A 88 -3.56 -4.81 18.04
N GLU A 89 -4.31 -3.88 17.44
CA GLU A 89 -5.69 -4.13 16.99
C GLU A 89 -5.76 -5.29 15.97
N LEU A 90 -4.83 -5.34 15.01
CA LEU A 90 -4.74 -6.43 14.05
C LEU A 90 -4.65 -7.79 14.75
N PHE A 91 -3.72 -7.94 15.69
CA PHE A 91 -3.48 -9.22 16.38
C PHE A 91 -4.51 -9.57 17.44
N THR A 92 -5.16 -8.58 18.05
CA THR A 92 -6.09 -8.80 19.16
C THR A 92 -7.55 -8.86 18.73
N ARG A 93 -7.92 -8.25 17.58
CA ARG A 93 -9.30 -8.18 17.11
C ARG A 93 -9.51 -8.83 15.76
N VAL A 94 -8.66 -8.51 14.78
CA VAL A 94 -8.90 -8.92 13.39
C VAL A 94 -8.47 -10.37 13.14
N LEU A 95 -7.21 -10.70 13.47
CA LEU A 95 -6.65 -12.03 13.24
C LEU A 95 -7.37 -13.15 13.99
N PRO A 96 -7.75 -13.01 15.28
CA PRO A 96 -8.44 -14.10 15.98
C PRO A 96 -9.76 -14.48 15.29
N THR A 97 -10.57 -13.50 14.90
CA THR A 97 -11.86 -13.75 14.27
C THR A 97 -11.70 -14.33 12.86
N TRP A 98 -10.79 -13.78 12.06
CA TRP A 98 -10.62 -14.20 10.68
C TRP A 98 -9.89 -15.55 10.56
N LEU A 99 -8.86 -15.80 11.37
CA LEU A 99 -8.07 -17.02 11.28
C LEU A 99 -8.75 -18.21 11.96
N ALA A 100 -9.56 -18.00 13.01
CA ALA A 100 -10.15 -19.07 13.84
C ALA A 100 -10.73 -20.26 13.05
N PRO A 101 -11.45 -20.07 11.93
CA PRO A 101 -12.01 -21.18 11.15
C PRO A 101 -10.98 -21.97 10.33
N TYR A 102 -9.76 -21.44 10.16
CA TYR A 102 -8.75 -21.92 9.20
C TYR A 102 -7.39 -22.22 9.86
N PRO A 103 -7.31 -23.10 10.87
CA PRO A 103 -6.08 -23.33 11.63
C PRO A 103 -4.91 -23.83 10.79
N ALA A 104 -5.18 -24.58 9.70
CA ALA A 104 -4.13 -25.11 8.82
C ALA A 104 -3.51 -24.04 7.92
N ASP A 105 -4.31 -23.10 7.43
CA ASP A 105 -3.89 -22.06 6.49
C ASP A 105 -3.39 -20.79 7.20
N ALA A 106 -3.68 -20.65 8.51
CA ALA A 106 -3.44 -19.43 9.27
C ALA A 106 -2.03 -18.82 9.14
N PRO A 107 -0.93 -19.59 9.19
CA PRO A 107 0.41 -19.04 8.98
C PRO A 107 0.58 -18.39 7.59
N LYS A 108 0.11 -19.05 6.54
CA LYS A 108 0.17 -18.55 5.17
C LYS A 108 -0.68 -17.28 5.00
N LEU A 109 -1.89 -17.30 5.55
CA LEU A 109 -2.84 -16.18 5.52
C LEU A 109 -2.28 -14.95 6.23
N LEU A 110 -1.68 -15.13 7.41
CA LEU A 110 -0.99 -14.07 8.13
C LEU A 110 0.13 -13.45 7.28
N VAL A 111 0.99 -14.27 6.68
CA VAL A 111 2.09 -13.79 5.83
C VAL A 111 1.56 -13.01 4.63
N GLN A 112 0.51 -13.51 3.96
CA GLN A 112 -0.10 -12.81 2.83
C GLN A 112 -0.64 -11.43 3.22
N LEU A 113 -1.40 -11.34 4.31
CA LEU A 113 -1.94 -10.08 4.80
C LEU A 113 -0.81 -9.10 5.19
N LEU A 114 0.16 -9.56 5.98
CA LEU A 114 1.27 -8.72 6.41
C LEU A 114 2.13 -8.25 5.23
N ASN A 115 2.34 -9.08 4.21
CA ASN A 115 3.05 -8.70 2.99
C ASN A 115 2.33 -7.59 2.23
N THR A 116 1.01 -7.68 2.08
CA THR A 116 0.22 -6.61 1.44
C THR A 116 0.27 -5.31 2.23
N LEU A 117 0.06 -5.37 3.56
CA LEU A 117 0.20 -4.21 4.43
C LEU A 117 1.60 -3.61 4.34
N SER A 118 2.61 -4.44 4.05
CA SER A 118 4.02 -4.09 3.99
C SER A 118 4.35 -3.07 2.89
N HIS A 119 3.50 -3.03 1.86
CA HIS A 119 3.60 -2.08 0.75
C HIS A 119 2.91 -0.74 1.03
N LEU A 120 2.12 -0.64 2.11
CA LEU A 120 1.39 0.57 2.49
C LEU A 120 2.22 1.39 3.50
N PRO A 121 2.71 2.58 3.13
CA PRO A 121 3.66 3.32 3.97
C PRO A 121 3.02 3.93 5.22
N SER A 122 1.76 4.38 5.13
CA SER A 122 1.11 5.08 6.25
C SER A 122 0.22 4.17 7.10
N ALA A 123 0.00 4.56 8.36
CA ALA A 123 -1.00 3.90 9.21
C ALA A 123 -2.42 4.04 8.65
N ALA A 124 -2.77 5.22 8.12
CA ALA A 124 -4.10 5.49 7.55
C ALA A 124 -4.45 4.56 6.39
N GLN A 125 -3.51 4.29 5.47
CA GLN A 125 -3.73 3.35 4.38
C GLN A 125 -3.91 1.92 4.88
N ARG A 126 -3.08 1.48 5.85
CA ARG A 126 -3.21 0.16 6.48
C ARG A 126 -4.55 0.01 7.20
N SER A 127 -4.99 1.02 7.94
CA SER A 127 -6.31 1.04 8.59
C SER A 127 -7.45 0.91 7.59
N LYS A 128 -7.42 1.66 6.48
CA LYS A 128 -8.44 1.59 5.42
C LYS A 128 -8.52 0.20 4.79
N LEU A 129 -7.39 -0.46 4.57
CA LEU A 129 -7.36 -1.84 4.10
C LEU A 129 -8.00 -2.78 5.13
N LEU A 130 -7.60 -2.68 6.40
CA LEU A 130 -8.06 -3.57 7.47
C LEU A 130 -9.55 -3.40 7.80
N GLU A 131 -10.10 -2.20 7.64
CA GLU A 131 -11.54 -1.94 7.78
C GLU A 131 -12.34 -2.69 6.71
N ARG A 132 -11.94 -2.55 5.44
CA ARG A 132 -12.58 -3.25 4.33
C ARG A 132 -12.35 -4.75 4.39
N TRP A 133 -11.16 -5.18 4.82
CA TRP A 133 -10.83 -6.58 5.04
C TRP A 133 -11.81 -7.24 6.02
N GLN A 134 -12.09 -6.59 7.15
CA GLN A 134 -13.06 -7.08 8.14
C GLN A 134 -14.48 -7.14 7.58
N HIS A 135 -14.85 -6.20 6.71
CA HIS A 135 -16.18 -6.20 6.09
C HIS A 135 -16.35 -7.34 5.08
N CYS A 136 -15.33 -7.60 4.26
CA CYS A 136 -15.38 -8.67 3.26
C CYS A 136 -15.21 -10.07 3.86
N ASN A 137 -14.38 -10.20 4.90
CA ASN A 137 -14.05 -11.45 5.60
C ASN A 137 -13.83 -12.65 4.65
N PRO A 138 -12.87 -12.59 3.72
CA PRO A 138 -12.72 -13.57 2.67
C PRO A 138 -12.23 -14.93 3.19
N ALA A 139 -12.67 -15.99 2.51
CA ALA A 139 -12.15 -17.34 2.70
C ALA A 139 -10.67 -17.45 2.24
N PRO A 140 -9.94 -18.50 2.65
CA PRO A 140 -8.51 -18.64 2.37
C PRO A 140 -8.16 -18.67 0.88
N ASP A 141 -9.00 -19.28 0.06
CA ASP A 141 -8.84 -19.39 -1.39
C ASP A 141 -9.08 -18.04 -2.10
N ALA A 142 -10.01 -17.23 -1.60
CA ALA A 142 -10.32 -15.90 -2.12
C ALA A 142 -9.37 -14.80 -1.60
N THR A 143 -8.55 -15.08 -0.58
CA THR A 143 -7.68 -14.11 0.10
C THR A 143 -6.72 -13.37 -0.84
N PRO A 144 -5.99 -14.03 -1.76
CA PRO A 144 -5.05 -13.33 -2.65
C PRO A 144 -5.74 -12.27 -3.53
N ASP A 145 -6.91 -12.61 -4.06
CA ASP A 145 -7.71 -11.73 -4.91
C ASP A 145 -8.24 -10.52 -4.14
N HIS A 146 -8.75 -10.75 -2.93
CA HIS A 146 -9.20 -9.67 -2.05
C HIS A 146 -8.05 -8.75 -1.66
N LEU A 147 -6.87 -9.29 -1.32
CA LEU A 147 -5.71 -8.48 -0.98
C LEU A 147 -5.21 -7.63 -2.15
N LEU A 148 -5.28 -8.13 -3.39
CA LEU A 148 -4.95 -7.35 -4.58
C LEU A 148 -5.92 -6.17 -4.75
N VAL A 149 -7.23 -6.43 -4.69
CA VAL A 149 -8.26 -5.39 -4.86
C VAL A 149 -8.22 -4.38 -3.72
N LEU A 150 -8.16 -4.84 -2.47
CA LEU A 150 -8.16 -3.97 -1.30
C LEU A 150 -6.83 -3.21 -1.16
N GLY A 151 -5.70 -3.82 -1.55
CA GLY A 151 -4.40 -3.15 -1.66
C GLY A 151 -4.43 -2.02 -2.68
N TRP A 152 -5.00 -2.27 -3.85
CA TRP A 152 -5.23 -1.25 -4.87
C TRP A 152 -6.06 -0.09 -4.30
N MET A 153 -7.23 -0.36 -3.70
CA MET A 153 -8.08 0.70 -3.16
C MET A 153 -7.52 1.39 -1.90
N ALA A 154 -6.51 0.81 -1.26
CA ALA A 154 -5.73 1.40 -0.17
C ALA A 154 -4.59 2.32 -0.65
N GLY A 155 -4.39 2.44 -1.96
CA GLY A 155 -3.44 3.36 -2.57
C GLY A 155 -2.20 2.70 -3.17
N LEU A 156 -2.32 1.46 -3.66
CA LEU A 156 -1.30 0.79 -4.49
C LEU A 156 -1.75 0.80 -5.96
N PRO A 157 -1.61 1.93 -6.68
CA PRO A 157 -2.11 2.06 -8.05
C PRO A 157 -1.44 1.08 -9.03
N GLU A 158 -0.25 0.58 -8.72
CA GLU A 158 0.42 -0.46 -9.50
C GLU A 158 -0.37 -1.78 -9.54
N PHE A 159 -1.26 -2.02 -8.57
CA PHE A 159 -2.12 -3.20 -8.54
C PHE A 159 -3.39 -3.05 -9.39
N ARG A 160 -3.66 -1.86 -9.94
CA ARG A 160 -4.91 -1.58 -10.66
C ARG A 160 -5.22 -2.62 -11.73
N SER A 161 -4.29 -2.91 -12.63
CA SER A 161 -4.54 -3.84 -13.74
C SER A 161 -4.88 -5.25 -13.25
N ALA A 162 -4.19 -5.74 -12.22
CA ALA A 162 -4.47 -7.04 -11.61
C ALA A 162 -5.82 -7.04 -10.87
N ALA A 163 -6.13 -5.95 -10.14
CA ALA A 163 -7.41 -5.77 -9.47
C ALA A 163 -8.58 -5.72 -10.47
N MET A 164 -8.42 -5.06 -11.62
CA MET A 164 -9.44 -5.05 -12.68
C MET A 164 -9.70 -6.45 -13.23
N ALA A 165 -8.63 -7.23 -13.46
CA ALA A 165 -8.76 -8.61 -13.91
C ALA A 165 -9.48 -9.49 -12.88
N VAL A 166 -9.23 -9.28 -11.58
CA VAL A 166 -9.96 -9.96 -10.48
C VAL A 166 -11.43 -9.56 -10.45
N LEU A 167 -11.74 -8.27 -10.55
CA LEU A 167 -13.12 -7.77 -10.50
C LEU A 167 -13.92 -8.21 -11.73
N GLY A 168 -13.30 -8.29 -12.91
CA GLY A 168 -13.94 -8.81 -14.12
C GLY A 168 -14.34 -10.29 -14.02
N ARG A 169 -13.65 -11.08 -13.18
CA ARG A 169 -13.99 -12.50 -12.93
C ARG A 169 -14.79 -12.72 -11.63
N GLN A 170 -14.92 -11.70 -10.79
CA GLN A 170 -15.70 -11.73 -9.53
C GLN A 170 -16.59 -10.47 -9.41
N PRO A 171 -17.65 -10.36 -10.22
CA PRO A 171 -18.52 -9.17 -10.20
C PRO A 171 -19.20 -8.93 -8.85
N ALA A 172 -19.52 -10.00 -8.10
CA ALA A 172 -20.05 -9.89 -6.74
C ALA A 172 -19.11 -9.14 -5.77
N LEU A 173 -17.79 -9.24 -5.96
CA LEU A 173 -16.83 -8.47 -5.15
C LEU A 173 -16.89 -6.98 -5.51
N ALA A 174 -17.07 -6.63 -6.78
CA ALA A 174 -17.25 -5.24 -7.20
C ALA A 174 -18.53 -4.63 -6.61
N GLU A 175 -19.63 -5.39 -6.62
CA GLU A 175 -20.91 -4.99 -6.02
C GLU A 175 -20.79 -4.79 -4.50
N HIS A 176 -20.21 -5.78 -3.80
CA HIS A 176 -20.00 -5.74 -2.36
C HIS A 176 -19.11 -4.55 -1.93
N LEU A 177 -18.12 -4.20 -2.75
CA LEU A 177 -17.24 -3.05 -2.52
C LEU A 177 -17.80 -1.72 -3.05
N HIS A 178 -19.04 -1.72 -3.56
CA HIS A 178 -19.72 -0.56 -4.14
C HIS A 178 -18.90 0.14 -5.23
N LEU A 179 -18.22 -0.64 -6.07
CA LEU A 179 -17.33 -0.13 -7.12
C LEU A 179 -18.06 0.28 -8.40
N GLY A 180 -19.38 0.04 -8.51
CA GLY A 180 -20.19 0.42 -9.66
C GLY A 180 -20.05 -0.54 -10.84
N GLU A 181 -20.54 -0.11 -11.99
CA GLU A 181 -20.59 -0.93 -13.21
C GLU A 181 -19.20 -1.08 -13.87
N PRO A 182 -18.96 -2.16 -14.65
CA PRO A 182 -17.68 -2.40 -15.31
C PRO A 182 -17.16 -1.23 -16.15
N GLU A 183 -18.03 -0.49 -16.86
CA GLU A 183 -17.58 0.66 -17.66
C GLU A 183 -17.05 1.80 -16.79
N GLN A 184 -17.66 2.04 -15.62
CA GLN A 184 -17.21 3.07 -14.68
C GLN A 184 -15.88 2.65 -14.05
N LEU A 185 -15.77 1.37 -13.68
CA LEU A 185 -14.60 0.80 -13.05
C LEU A 185 -13.36 0.85 -13.96
N ALA A 186 -13.54 0.73 -15.28
CA ALA A 186 -12.48 0.86 -16.27
C ALA A 186 -11.78 2.22 -16.23
N HIS A 187 -12.49 3.28 -15.80
CA HIS A 187 -11.94 4.62 -15.70
C HIS A 187 -11.06 4.79 -14.44
N PRO A 188 -9.79 5.23 -14.55
CA PRO A 188 -8.85 5.28 -13.42
C PRO A 188 -9.28 6.21 -12.29
N TRP A 189 -10.01 7.28 -12.61
CA TRP A 189 -10.45 8.28 -11.63
C TRP A 189 -11.80 7.99 -10.95
N TRP A 190 -12.39 6.81 -11.14
CA TRP A 190 -13.62 6.39 -10.46
C TRP A 190 -13.34 5.79 -9.07
N GLN A 191 -14.07 6.22 -8.04
CA GLN A 191 -13.92 5.78 -6.64
C GLN A 191 -15.05 4.88 -6.14
N GLY A 192 -15.98 4.48 -7.00
CA GLY A 192 -17.17 3.73 -6.63
C GLY A 192 -18.40 4.61 -6.44
N THR A 193 -19.56 3.99 -6.23
CA THR A 193 -20.87 4.65 -6.24
C THR A 193 -21.07 5.61 -5.07
N THR A 194 -20.39 5.39 -3.94
CA THR A 194 -20.49 6.26 -2.77
C THR A 194 -19.62 7.52 -2.88
N ALA A 195 -18.43 7.42 -3.47
CA ALA A 195 -17.47 8.51 -3.54
C ALA A 195 -17.47 9.25 -4.90
N GLY A 196 -17.92 8.59 -5.96
CA GLY A 196 -18.01 9.16 -7.30
C GLY A 196 -16.65 9.34 -7.98
N TRP A 197 -16.50 10.46 -8.70
CA TRP A 197 -15.28 10.79 -9.45
C TRP A 197 -14.28 11.54 -8.58
N ARG A 198 -13.00 11.13 -8.63
CA ARG A 198 -11.92 11.95 -8.13
C ARG A 198 -11.63 13.08 -9.12
N THR A 199 -11.82 14.32 -8.68
CA THR A 199 -11.58 15.53 -9.49
C THR A 199 -10.38 16.34 -9.04
N ALA A 200 -9.95 16.18 -7.78
CA ALA A 200 -8.82 16.91 -7.22
C ALA A 200 -7.49 16.49 -7.90
N PRO A 201 -6.66 17.45 -8.35
CA PRO A 201 -5.33 17.16 -8.87
C PRO A 201 -4.44 16.43 -7.85
N LEU A 202 -3.52 15.61 -8.36
CA LEU A 202 -2.46 14.99 -7.57
C LEU A 202 -1.15 15.73 -7.83
N GLU A 203 -0.42 16.04 -6.76
CA GLU A 203 0.94 16.55 -6.84
C GLU A 203 1.95 15.46 -6.50
N LEU A 204 3.02 15.41 -7.28
CA LEU A 204 4.17 14.52 -7.15
C LEU A 204 5.44 15.37 -7.06
N GLY A 205 6.36 14.95 -6.22
CA GLY A 205 7.61 15.66 -5.96
C GLY A 205 7.42 16.97 -5.20
N ALA A 206 8.13 17.99 -5.65
CA ALA A 206 8.59 19.18 -4.93
C ALA A 206 9.99 18.99 -4.35
N SER A 207 10.94 19.74 -4.90
CA SER A 207 12.23 19.94 -4.28
C SER A 207 12.09 21.01 -3.21
N THR A 208 12.42 20.65 -1.96
CA THR A 208 12.76 21.63 -0.94
C THR A 208 14.27 21.84 -0.98
N TRP A 209 14.76 22.98 -0.47
CA TRP A 209 16.19 23.27 -0.34
C TRP A 209 16.98 22.20 0.44
N LEU A 210 16.30 21.27 1.12
CA LEU A 210 16.84 20.18 1.93
C LEU A 210 16.59 18.78 1.33
N GLY A 211 15.97 18.68 0.15
CA GLY A 211 15.64 17.41 -0.53
C GLY A 211 14.24 17.39 -1.14
N GLY A 212 13.97 16.40 -2.00
CA GLY A 212 12.68 16.16 -2.67
C GLY A 212 12.67 14.82 -3.41
N GLU A 213 11.53 14.40 -3.94
CA GLU A 213 11.43 13.11 -4.68
C GLU A 213 12.28 13.09 -5.97
N PHE A 214 12.56 14.27 -6.55
CA PHE A 214 13.35 14.39 -7.76
C PHE A 214 14.67 15.13 -7.49
N ALA A 215 15.80 14.47 -7.83
CA ALA A 215 17.14 15.03 -7.67
C ALA A 215 17.46 16.13 -8.72
N ALA A 216 16.74 16.15 -9.84
CA ALA A 216 16.86 17.14 -10.90
C ALA A 216 15.47 17.48 -11.47
N LEU A 217 15.41 18.45 -12.39
CA LEU A 217 14.14 18.88 -12.96
C LEU A 217 13.48 17.71 -13.71
N PRO A 218 12.26 17.28 -13.33
CA PRO A 218 11.62 16.13 -13.93
C PRO A 218 11.29 16.40 -15.41
N VAL A 219 11.56 15.42 -16.25
CA VAL A 219 11.26 15.37 -17.67
C VAL A 219 10.23 14.27 -17.91
N LEU A 220 9.11 14.62 -18.51
CA LEU A 220 8.10 13.66 -18.93
C LEU A 220 8.57 12.95 -20.21
N LEU A 221 8.51 11.62 -20.19
CA LEU A 221 8.77 10.77 -21.33
C LEU A 221 7.56 9.85 -21.58
N THR A 222 7.42 9.37 -22.81
CA THR A 222 6.42 8.36 -23.19
C THR A 222 7.10 7.12 -23.79
N SER A 223 6.62 5.94 -23.43
CA SER A 223 7.07 4.66 -23.98
C SER A 223 5.94 3.65 -23.93
N ALA A 224 5.52 3.09 -25.08
CA ALA A 224 4.51 2.02 -25.17
C ALA A 224 3.30 2.22 -24.23
N GLU A 225 2.63 3.38 -24.33
CA GLU A 225 1.47 3.81 -23.49
C GLU A 225 1.78 4.11 -22.02
N GLN A 226 3.02 3.89 -21.57
CA GLN A 226 3.48 4.29 -20.25
C GLN A 226 3.96 5.73 -20.28
N THR A 227 3.77 6.40 -19.14
CA THR A 227 4.45 7.66 -18.88
C THR A 227 5.59 7.41 -17.92
N LEU A 228 6.75 7.89 -18.32
CA LEU A 228 7.94 7.84 -17.50
C LEU A 228 8.30 9.26 -17.09
N ILE A 229 8.99 9.34 -15.97
CA ILE A 229 9.52 10.57 -15.42
C ILE A 229 11.02 10.34 -15.26
N GLN A 230 11.82 11.20 -15.86
CA GLN A 230 13.28 11.18 -15.69
C GLN A 230 13.72 12.41 -14.93
N ALA A 231 14.54 12.24 -13.90
CA ALA A 231 15.17 13.34 -13.18
C ALA A 231 16.65 13.01 -12.96
N GLY A 232 17.52 13.61 -13.79
CA GLY A 232 18.94 13.27 -13.81
C GLY A 232 19.15 11.88 -14.40
N ASP A 233 19.86 11.04 -13.66
CA ASP A 233 20.15 9.65 -14.06
C ASP A 233 19.02 8.67 -13.70
N ASP A 234 18.11 9.09 -12.83
CA ASP A 234 17.00 8.26 -12.37
C ASP A 234 15.79 8.38 -13.30
N CYS A 235 15.11 7.26 -13.50
CA CYS A 235 13.89 7.16 -14.29
C CYS A 235 12.85 6.30 -13.57
N TRP A 236 11.59 6.73 -13.61
CA TRP A 236 10.48 6.02 -13.00
C TRP A 236 9.29 5.91 -13.94
N GLN A 237 8.55 4.81 -13.82
CA GLN A 237 7.21 4.67 -14.38
C GLN A 237 6.18 5.27 -13.42
N LEU A 238 5.30 6.11 -13.97
CA LEU A 238 4.21 6.72 -13.21
C LEU A 238 2.97 5.80 -13.19
N HIS A 239 2.55 5.42 -11.99
CA HIS A 239 1.25 4.81 -11.73
C HIS A 239 0.40 5.79 -10.94
N ALA A 240 -0.80 6.11 -11.42
CA ALA A 240 -1.72 6.98 -10.71
C ALA A 240 -3.18 6.66 -11.06
N ASP A 241 -4.04 6.76 -10.06
CA ASP A 241 -5.48 6.61 -10.19
C ASP A 241 -6.22 7.28 -9.02
N ALA A 242 -7.52 7.02 -8.94
CA ALA A 242 -8.42 7.52 -7.92
C ALA A 242 -7.98 7.24 -6.47
N TRP A 243 -7.24 6.16 -6.24
CA TRP A 243 -6.88 5.66 -4.91
C TRP A 243 -5.46 6.04 -4.49
N GLY A 244 -4.55 6.30 -5.43
CA GLY A 244 -3.20 6.74 -5.09
C GLY A 244 -2.30 6.99 -6.30
N HIS A 245 -1.04 7.27 -6.00
CA HIS A 245 0.03 7.40 -6.98
C HIS A 245 1.30 6.70 -6.49
N LYS A 246 2.14 6.26 -7.42
CA LYS A 246 3.44 5.68 -7.12
C LYS A 246 4.40 5.82 -8.31
N LEU A 247 5.67 6.03 -7.98
CA LEU A 247 6.79 6.00 -8.92
C LEU A 247 7.54 4.69 -8.73
N LEU A 248 7.61 3.87 -9.78
CA LEU A 248 8.39 2.63 -9.78
C LEU A 248 9.63 2.80 -10.63
N ALA A 249 10.80 2.45 -10.10
CA ALA A 249 12.06 2.56 -10.83
C ALA A 249 11.97 1.84 -12.18
N HIS A 250 12.44 2.51 -13.23
CA HIS A 250 12.33 2.05 -14.60
C HIS A 250 13.60 2.41 -15.39
N LYS A 251 13.79 1.76 -16.54
CA LYS A 251 14.86 2.12 -17.48
C LYS A 251 14.26 2.87 -18.66
N PRO A 252 14.83 3.99 -19.12
CA PRO A 252 14.25 4.79 -20.20
C PRO A 252 14.40 4.15 -21.60
N GLU A 253 14.53 2.82 -21.69
CA GLU A 253 14.77 2.12 -22.95
C GLU A 253 13.62 2.42 -23.93
N ARG A 254 13.97 3.04 -25.07
CA ARG A 254 13.02 3.44 -26.14
C ARG A 254 11.97 4.50 -25.73
N ALA A 255 12.23 5.29 -24.70
CA ALA A 255 11.36 6.40 -24.32
C ALA A 255 11.64 7.66 -25.17
N ALA A 256 10.58 8.38 -25.54
CA ALA A 256 10.68 9.66 -26.24
C ALA A 256 10.29 10.80 -25.29
N PRO A 257 11.01 11.94 -25.28
CA PRO A 257 10.63 13.08 -24.47
C PRO A 257 9.32 13.69 -24.96
N VAL A 258 8.44 14.05 -24.02
CA VAL A 258 7.28 14.87 -24.31
C VAL A 258 7.78 16.26 -24.74
N PRO A 259 7.32 16.81 -25.88
CA PRO A 259 7.73 18.15 -26.29
C PRO A 259 7.41 19.20 -25.21
N VAL A 260 8.30 20.17 -25.05
CA VAL A 260 7.98 21.40 -24.32
C VAL A 260 6.93 22.14 -25.14
N GLN A 261 5.74 22.31 -24.58
CA GLN A 261 4.60 22.93 -25.29
C GLN A 261 4.57 24.44 -25.04
N ASP A 262 4.07 25.18 -26.02
CA ASP A 262 3.66 26.56 -25.81
C ASP A 262 2.48 26.62 -24.82
N LEU A 263 2.50 27.59 -23.91
CA LEU A 263 1.58 27.78 -22.77
C LEU A 263 0.07 27.83 -23.14
N GLN A 264 -0.29 27.82 -24.42
CA GLN A 264 -1.67 27.91 -24.91
C GLN A 264 -2.43 26.57 -24.89
N GLN A 265 -1.77 25.44 -24.64
CA GLN A 265 -2.38 24.10 -24.61
C GLN A 265 -2.54 23.52 -23.20
N LEU A 266 -2.71 24.39 -22.19
CA LEU A 266 -2.87 23.95 -20.81
C LEU A 266 -4.30 23.46 -20.52
N PRO A 267 -4.46 22.41 -19.69
CA PRO A 267 -5.77 21.87 -19.35
C PRO A 267 -6.72 22.90 -18.74
N PRO A 268 -8.01 22.88 -19.11
CA PRO A 268 -9.04 23.63 -18.39
C PRO A 268 -9.07 23.14 -16.94
N GLY A 269 -8.81 24.03 -15.97
CA GLY A 269 -8.80 23.67 -14.55
C GLY A 269 -7.42 23.69 -13.88
N LEU A 270 -6.33 23.95 -14.61
CA LEU A 270 -5.11 24.43 -13.96
C LEU A 270 -5.42 25.80 -13.33
N SER A 271 -5.61 25.82 -12.01
CA SER A 271 -6.09 27.01 -11.30
C SER A 271 -5.23 28.24 -11.60
N GLU A 272 -5.82 29.43 -11.60
CA GLU A 272 -5.07 30.68 -11.79
C GLU A 272 -3.95 30.84 -10.76
N HIS A 273 -4.14 30.26 -9.57
CA HIS A 273 -3.12 30.18 -8.52
C HIS A 273 -1.86 29.43 -8.99
N TRP A 274 -1.98 28.34 -9.75
CA TRP A 274 -0.80 27.64 -10.26
C TRP A 274 -0.05 28.47 -11.30
N ARG A 275 -0.79 29.14 -12.20
CA ARG A 275 -0.20 30.02 -13.22
C ARG A 275 0.58 31.18 -12.62
N SER A 276 0.25 31.61 -11.40
CA SER A 276 0.98 32.67 -10.70
C SER A 276 2.17 32.18 -9.86
N ILE A 277 2.26 30.88 -9.58
CA ILE A 277 3.34 30.28 -8.76
C ILE A 277 4.43 29.65 -9.62
N ASP A 278 4.06 28.98 -10.71
CA ASP A 278 5.01 28.32 -11.59
C ASP A 278 4.48 28.17 -13.01
N LEU A 279 5.40 28.07 -13.97
CA LEU A 279 5.08 27.89 -15.38
C LEU A 279 5.14 26.40 -15.72
N ALA A 280 4.08 25.91 -16.36
CA ALA A 280 4.07 24.58 -16.94
C ALA A 280 5.13 24.48 -18.05
N ARG A 281 5.87 23.37 -18.06
CA ARG A 281 6.99 23.09 -18.97
C ARG A 281 6.62 22.04 -20.01
N GLN A 282 6.18 20.86 -19.55
CA GLN A 282 5.66 19.81 -20.43
C GLN A 282 4.25 19.47 -19.98
N CYS A 283 3.38 19.23 -20.96
CA CYS A 283 2.01 18.80 -20.72
C CYS A 283 1.77 17.57 -21.59
N LEU A 284 1.45 16.45 -20.96
CA LEU A 284 1.06 15.22 -21.62
C LEU A 284 -0.43 15.01 -21.41
N GLU A 285 -1.20 15.11 -22.48
CA GLU A 285 -2.60 14.71 -22.47
C GLU A 285 -2.69 13.19 -22.62
N ARG A 286 -3.43 12.55 -21.70
CA ARG A 286 -3.81 11.14 -21.77
C ARG A 286 -5.32 11.01 -21.94
N PRO A 287 -5.84 9.80 -22.22
CA PRO A 287 -7.29 9.59 -22.31
C PRO A 287 -8.06 10.03 -21.06
N TYR A 288 -7.49 9.85 -19.87
CA TYR A 288 -8.21 10.05 -18.59
C TYR A 288 -7.62 11.14 -17.70
N ASP A 289 -6.48 11.73 -18.06
CA ASP A 289 -5.82 12.76 -17.26
C ASP A 289 -4.86 13.60 -18.09
N TRP A 290 -4.40 14.67 -17.47
CA TRP A 290 -3.26 15.46 -17.92
C TRP A 290 -2.10 15.28 -16.95
N VAL A 291 -0.88 15.14 -17.45
CA VAL A 291 0.34 15.13 -16.64
C VAL A 291 1.20 16.32 -17.01
N VAL A 292 1.44 17.18 -16.03
CA VAL A 292 2.09 18.48 -16.22
C VAL A 292 3.37 18.53 -15.38
N SER A 293 4.50 18.81 -16.01
CA SER A 293 5.74 19.18 -15.30
C SER A 293 5.92 20.70 -15.28
N PHE A 294 6.67 21.20 -14.30
CA PHE A 294 6.84 22.64 -14.10
C PHE A 294 8.30 23.09 -14.23
N HIS A 295 8.51 24.38 -14.50
CA HIS A 295 9.84 24.95 -14.72
C HIS A 295 10.67 25.09 -13.44
N ASN A 296 10.07 25.53 -12.32
CA ASN A 296 10.84 25.95 -11.15
C ASN A 296 10.67 25.06 -9.92
N SER A 297 9.55 24.33 -9.83
CA SER A 297 9.16 23.66 -8.59
C SER A 297 9.59 22.21 -8.46
N PHE A 298 10.22 21.62 -9.48
CA PHE A 298 10.58 20.18 -9.50
C PHE A 298 9.35 19.31 -9.16
N ARG A 299 8.17 19.71 -9.66
CA ARG A 299 6.90 19.04 -9.42
C ARG A 299 6.34 18.45 -10.69
N ILE A 300 5.50 17.45 -10.50
CA ILE A 300 4.56 16.96 -11.50
C ILE A 300 3.17 17.05 -10.91
N MET A 301 2.21 17.51 -11.72
CA MET A 301 0.80 17.50 -11.36
C MET A 301 0.03 16.59 -12.32
N ILE A 302 -0.87 15.78 -11.78
CA ILE A 302 -1.79 14.94 -12.53
C ILE A 302 -3.19 15.49 -12.34
N ILE A 303 -3.88 15.81 -13.43
CA ILE A 303 -5.20 16.44 -13.40
C ILE A 303 -6.20 15.45 -14.01
N PRO A 304 -7.10 14.87 -13.19
CA PRO A 304 -8.12 13.94 -13.66
C PRO A 304 -9.07 14.57 -14.68
N LYS A 305 -9.42 13.83 -15.74
CA LYS A 305 -10.57 14.11 -16.59
C LYS A 305 -11.75 13.30 -16.06
N SER A 306 -12.74 13.94 -15.45
CA SER A 306 -13.89 13.22 -14.83
C SER A 306 -15.10 13.16 -15.75
N GLY A 307 -15.76 11.99 -15.81
CA GLY A 307 -17.17 11.81 -16.22
C GLY A 307 -17.63 12.58 -17.47
N GLY A 308 -17.19 12.13 -18.66
CA GLY A 308 -17.65 12.68 -19.96
C GLY A 308 -16.70 13.68 -20.61
N GLN A 309 -15.55 13.95 -19.98
CA GLN A 309 -14.44 14.71 -20.56
C GLN A 309 -13.42 13.75 -21.18
N SER A 310 -13.82 13.01 -22.22
CA SER A 310 -12.90 12.21 -23.04
C SER A 310 -12.42 13.01 -24.23
#